data_AF-A0A4R3M4P9-F1
#
_entry.id   AF-A0A4R3M4P9-F1
#
_cell.length_a   1.000
_cell.length_b   1.000
_cell.length_c   1.000
_cell.angle_alpha   90.00
_cell.angle_beta   90.00
_cell.angle_gamma   90.00
#
_symmetry.space_group_name_H-M   'P 1'
#
loop_
_entity.id
_entity.type
_entity.pdbx_description
1 polymer ?
#
loop_
_entity_poly.entity_id
_entity_poly.type
_entity_poly.pdbx_seq_one_letter_code
_entity_poly.pdbx_strand_id
1 'polypeptide(L)'
;MKDYVAVVAAIIAGIFAVVSAFIAWRLKNSSDDRARKVSLEKERRDEIKGLYENTFVLFEQAIRQVQHREQFTLAREFSQTNAKIHLLAPQEITDRYLKVACLLEDWSQLHAKASPRQLDLNGQTVTLIQSPDSTAAFKEPARAAYESLITELRSLTKAMREGLIADA
;
A
#
# COMPACT_ATOMS: atom_id res chain seq x y z
N MET A 1 50.24 -13.88 56.58
CA MET A 1 50.25 -12.96 55.41
C MET A 1 49.62 -13.56 54.15
N LYS A 2 49.86 -14.84 53.80
CA LYS A 2 49.27 -15.48 52.60
C LYS A 2 47.73 -15.56 52.63
N ASP A 3 47.12 -15.82 53.78
CA ASP A 3 45.65 -15.97 53.88
C ASP A 3 44.91 -14.64 53.67
N TYR A 4 45.51 -13.52 54.08
CA TYR A 4 44.95 -12.19 53.86
C TYR A 4 44.91 -11.82 52.37
N VAL A 5 45.94 -12.21 51.62
CA VAL A 5 46.00 -12.00 50.16
C VAL A 5 44.92 -12.82 49.46
N ALA A 6 44.67 -14.06 49.90
CA ALA A 6 43.61 -14.90 49.34
C ALA A 6 42.21 -14.33 49.62
N VAL A 7 41.96 -13.83 50.84
CA VAL A 7 40.68 -13.19 51.19
C VAL A 7 40.45 -11.91 50.39
N VAL A 8 41.46 -11.04 50.27
CA VAL A 8 41.37 -9.81 49.48
C VAL A 8 41.14 -10.13 47.99
N ALA A 9 41.83 -11.14 47.44
CA ALA A 9 41.62 -11.60 46.06
C ALA A 9 40.19 -12.12 45.83
N ALA A 10 39.63 -12.89 46.77
CA ALA A 10 38.27 -13.40 46.68
C ALA A 10 37.22 -12.26 46.68
N ILE A 11 37.43 -11.23 47.50
CA ILE A 11 36.56 -10.04 47.54
C ILE A 11 36.60 -9.29 46.21
N ILE A 12 37.80 -9.05 45.66
CA ILE A 12 37.97 -8.36 44.37
C ILE A 12 37.30 -9.16 43.24
N ALA A 13 37.49 -10.49 43.22
CA ALA A 13 36.85 -11.37 42.24
C ALA A 13 35.32 -11.34 42.35
N GLY A 14 34.77 -11.34 43.57
CA GLY A 14 33.34 -11.23 43.81
C GLY A 14 32.75 -9.90 43.30
N ILE A 15 33.42 -8.77 43.59
CA ILE A 15 33.01 -7.45 43.08
C ILE A 15 33.08 -7.44 41.55
N PHE A 16 34.16 -7.96 40.97
CA PHE A 16 34.33 -8.01 39.52
C PHE A 16 33.24 -8.85 38.83
N ALA A 17 32.85 -9.98 39.42
CA ALA A 17 31.77 -10.82 38.91
C ALA A 17 30.42 -10.07 38.91
N VAL A 18 30.09 -9.38 40.00
CA VAL A 18 28.84 -8.59 40.10
C VAL A 18 28.83 -7.43 39.09
N VAL A 19 29.94 -6.69 38.98
CA VAL A 19 30.07 -5.59 38.01
C VAL A 19 29.96 -6.10 36.57
N SER A 20 30.63 -7.22 36.26
CA SER A 20 30.57 -7.84 34.94
C SER A 20 29.15 -8.32 34.60
N ALA A 21 28.45 -8.93 35.55
CA ALA A 21 27.06 -9.36 35.38
C ALA A 21 26.13 -8.16 35.15
N PHE A 22 26.32 -7.06 35.89
CA PHE A 22 25.56 -5.83 35.71
C PHE A 22 25.79 -5.18 34.34
N ILE A 23 27.04 -5.09 33.90
CA ILE A 23 27.38 -4.56 32.56
C ILE A 23 26.79 -5.44 31.47
N ALA A 24 26.93 -6.76 31.58
CA ALA A 24 26.37 -7.72 30.62
C ALA A 24 24.84 -7.62 30.54
N TRP A 25 24.16 -7.49 31.68
CA TRP A 25 22.71 -7.28 31.73
C TRP A 25 22.29 -5.98 31.06
N ARG A 26 22.97 -4.86 31.35
CA ARG A 26 22.69 -3.55 30.75
C ARG A 26 22.92 -3.55 29.24
N LEU A 27 24.01 -4.17 28.78
CA LEU A 27 24.34 -4.26 27.36
C LEU A 27 23.30 -5.12 26.63
N LYS A 28 22.90 -6.25 27.20
CA LYS A 28 21.83 -7.10 26.66
C LYS A 28 20.51 -6.33 26.56
N ASN A 29 20.10 -5.65 27.63
CA ASN A 29 18.85 -4.88 27.61
C ASN A 29 18.88 -3.77 26.53
N SER A 30 19.99 -3.05 26.40
CA SER A 30 20.13 -2.03 25.34
C SER A 30 20.18 -2.62 23.94
N SER A 31 20.73 -3.84 23.78
CA SER A 31 20.77 -4.54 22.50
C SER A 31 19.37 -5.04 22.12
N ASP A 32 18.64 -5.62 23.08
CA ASP A 32 17.29 -6.12 22.89
C ASP A 32 16.32 -4.98 22.53
N ASP A 33 16.45 -3.82 23.19
CA ASP A 33 15.66 -2.61 22.85
C ASP A 33 15.95 -2.11 21.42
N ARG A 34 17.22 -2.14 20.99
CA ARG A 34 17.60 -1.76 19.62
C ARG A 34 17.07 -2.78 18.61
N ALA A 35 17.23 -4.07 18.88
CA ALA A 35 16.73 -5.14 18.03
C ALA A 35 15.21 -5.04 17.86
N ARG A 36 14.48 -4.73 18.94
CA ARG A 36 13.02 -4.53 18.92
C ARG A 36 12.62 -3.31 18.11
N LYS A 37 13.34 -2.20 18.19
CA LYS A 37 13.05 -1.02 17.36
C LYS A 37 13.26 -1.31 15.88
N VAL A 38 14.37 -1.96 15.53
CA VAL A 38 14.67 -2.36 14.16
C VAL A 38 13.62 -3.34 13.63
N SER A 39 13.14 -4.29 14.45
CA SER A 39 12.09 -5.22 14.03
C SER A 39 10.76 -4.49 13.78
N LEU A 40 10.36 -3.57 14.66
CA LEU A 40 9.13 -2.79 14.49
C LEU A 40 9.18 -1.87 13.26
N GLU A 41 10.32 -1.23 13.00
CA GLU A 41 10.50 -0.41 11.80
C GLU A 41 10.43 -1.26 10.53
N LYS A 42 10.99 -2.47 10.56
CA LYS A 42 10.91 -3.41 9.45
C LYS A 42 9.48 -3.88 9.20
N GLU A 43 8.75 -4.27 10.24
CA GLU A 43 7.34 -4.67 10.15
C GLU A 43 6.49 -3.55 9.54
N ARG A 44 6.65 -2.31 10.02
CA ARG A 44 5.96 -1.15 9.46
C ARG A 44 6.27 -0.93 7.98
N ARG A 45 7.53 -1.07 7.57
CA ARG A 45 7.92 -0.95 6.16
C ARG A 45 7.31 -2.05 5.31
N ASP A 46 7.31 -3.28 5.79
CA ASP A 46 6.73 -4.43 5.09
C ASP A 46 5.21 -4.25 4.93
N GLU A 47 4.52 -3.72 5.95
CA GLU A 47 3.11 -3.36 5.88
C GLU A 47 2.83 -2.26 4.83
N ILE A 48 3.62 -1.18 4.81
CA ILE A 48 3.48 -0.09 3.84
C ILE A 48 3.76 -0.60 2.41
N LYS A 49 4.80 -1.42 2.24
CA LYS A 49 5.12 -2.03 0.95
C LYS A 49 3.96 -2.91 0.46
N GLY A 50 3.41 -3.75 1.34
CA GLY A 50 2.25 -4.57 1.03
C GLY A 50 1.01 -3.74 0.71
N LEU A 51 0.80 -2.61 1.40
CA LEU A 51 -0.28 -1.67 1.09
C LEU A 51 -0.15 -1.09 -0.31
N TYR A 52 1.04 -0.64 -0.70
CA TYR A 52 1.28 -0.04 -2.02
C TYR A 52 1.15 -1.05 -3.16
N GLU A 53 1.66 -2.27 -2.97
CA GLU A 53 1.47 -3.37 -3.92
C GLU A 53 -0.02 -3.68 -4.13
N ASN A 54 -0.75 -3.90 -3.03
CA ASN A 54 -2.18 -4.18 -3.08
C ASN A 54 -2.98 -3.04 -3.73
N THR A 55 -2.60 -1.79 -3.46
CA THR A 55 -3.25 -0.62 -4.06
C THR A 55 -3.12 -0.62 -5.58
N PHE A 56 -1.92 -0.90 -6.10
CA PHE A 56 -1.70 -0.98 -7.54
C PHE A 56 -2.52 -2.10 -8.18
N VAL A 57 -2.47 -3.30 -7.60
CA VAL A 57 -3.24 -4.46 -8.08
C VAL A 57 -4.74 -4.16 -8.07
N LEU A 58 -5.24 -3.49 -7.04
CA LEU A 58 -6.65 -3.13 -6.93
C LEU A 58 -7.11 -2.21 -8.07
N PHE A 59 -6.31 -1.20 -8.42
CA PHE A 59 -6.60 -0.32 -9.55
C PHE A 59 -6.55 -1.07 -10.89
N GLU A 60 -5.58 -1.95 -11.11
CA GLU A 60 -5.53 -2.76 -12.34
C GLU A 60 -6.75 -3.68 -12.47
N GLN A 61 -7.16 -4.33 -11.37
CA GLN A 61 -8.36 -5.17 -11.35
C GLN A 61 -9.61 -4.35 -11.62
N ALA A 62 -9.74 -3.17 -11.03
CA ALA A 62 -10.89 -2.30 -11.25
C ALA A 62 -10.97 -1.84 -12.71
N ILE A 63 -9.84 -1.44 -13.31
CA ILE A 63 -9.78 -1.07 -14.73
C ILE A 63 -10.20 -2.26 -15.60
N ARG A 64 -9.72 -3.47 -15.30
CA ARG A 64 -10.10 -4.68 -16.04
C ARG A 64 -11.59 -4.99 -15.93
N GLN A 65 -12.17 -4.94 -14.72
CA GLN A 65 -13.59 -5.18 -14.51
C GLN A 65 -14.44 -4.18 -15.30
N VAL A 66 -14.05 -2.89 -15.32
CA VAL A 66 -14.74 -1.84 -16.09
C VAL A 66 -14.58 -2.05 -17.60
N GLN A 67 -13.39 -2.43 -18.08
CA GLN A 67 -13.14 -2.70 -19.51
C GLN A 67 -13.94 -3.89 -20.03
N HIS A 68 -14.03 -4.96 -19.24
CA HIS A 68 -14.73 -6.19 -19.62
C HIS A 68 -16.22 -6.20 -19.22
N ARG A 69 -16.71 -5.12 -18.60
CA ARG A 69 -18.08 -5.00 -18.09
C ARG A 69 -18.46 -6.12 -17.12
N GLU A 70 -17.49 -6.56 -16.33
CA GLU A 70 -17.72 -7.53 -15.28
C GLU A 70 -18.49 -6.88 -14.12
N GLN A 71 -19.15 -7.70 -13.30
CA GLN A 71 -19.77 -7.21 -12.08
C GLN A 71 -18.68 -6.63 -11.16
N PHE A 72 -18.90 -5.41 -10.67
CA PHE A 72 -17.95 -4.77 -9.77
C PHE A 72 -18.00 -5.44 -8.38
N THR A 73 -16.92 -6.15 -8.03
CA THR A 73 -16.84 -6.93 -6.77
C THR A 73 -15.88 -6.33 -5.76
N LEU A 74 -15.11 -5.30 -6.13
CA LEU A 74 -13.97 -4.78 -5.38
C LEU A 74 -14.31 -3.72 -4.31
N ALA A 75 -15.60 -3.49 -4.03
CA ALA A 75 -16.04 -2.39 -3.16
C ALA A 75 -15.49 -2.51 -1.72
N ARG A 76 -15.37 -3.73 -1.21
CA ARG A 76 -14.84 -3.98 0.13
C ARG A 76 -13.33 -3.71 0.18
N GLU A 77 -12.62 -4.16 -0.83
CA GLU A 77 -11.17 -4.02 -1.00
C GLU A 77 -10.77 -2.54 -1.14
N PHE A 78 -11.54 -1.76 -1.90
CA PHE A 78 -11.38 -0.30 -1.96
C PHE A 78 -11.64 0.35 -0.60
N SER A 79 -12.71 -0.03 0.10
CA SER A 79 -12.99 0.53 1.43
C SER A 79 -11.86 0.26 2.42
N GLN A 80 -11.33 -0.96 2.43
CA GLN A 80 -10.20 -1.33 3.29
C GLN A 80 -8.90 -0.62 2.89
N THR A 81 -8.63 -0.52 1.60
CA THR A 81 -7.42 0.14 1.08
C THR A 81 -7.47 1.65 1.34
N ASN A 82 -8.62 2.30 1.13
CA ASN A 82 -8.86 3.71 1.49
C ASN A 82 -8.48 3.96 2.95
N ALA A 83 -9.04 3.17 3.86
CA ALA A 83 -8.78 3.32 5.29
C ALA A 83 -7.28 3.18 5.61
N LYS A 84 -6.62 2.17 5.04
CA LYS A 84 -5.19 1.94 5.26
C LYS A 84 -4.31 3.06 4.70
N ILE A 85 -4.61 3.55 3.49
CA ILE A 85 -3.87 4.68 2.89
C ILE A 85 -4.00 5.91 3.79
N HIS A 86 -5.21 6.25 4.24
CA HIS A 86 -5.41 7.40 5.13
C HIS A 86 -4.70 7.29 6.49
N LEU A 87 -4.50 6.07 6.99
CA LEU A 87 -3.87 5.85 8.30
C LEU A 87 -2.34 5.73 8.23
N LEU A 88 -1.81 5.13 7.15
CA LEU A 88 -0.42 4.69 7.08
C LEU A 88 0.42 5.46 6.06
N ALA A 89 -0.20 6.00 5.01
CA ALA A 89 0.53 6.67 3.94
C ALA A 89 0.75 8.16 4.26
N PRO A 90 1.85 8.76 3.78
CA PRO A 90 2.04 10.21 3.77
C PRO A 90 0.89 10.94 3.07
N GLN A 91 0.65 12.19 3.48
CA GLN A 91 -0.39 13.06 2.91
C GLN A 91 -0.28 13.14 1.37
N GLU A 92 0.94 13.30 0.83
CA GLU A 92 1.15 13.39 -0.62
C GLU A 92 0.68 12.13 -1.37
N ILE A 93 0.95 10.95 -0.83
CA ILE A 93 0.51 9.68 -1.43
C ILE A 93 -1.00 9.54 -1.32
N THR A 94 -1.58 9.95 -0.20
CA THR A 94 -3.03 9.96 0.01
C THR A 94 -3.74 10.86 -1.01
N ASP A 95 -3.25 12.08 -1.23
CA ASP A 95 -3.86 13.02 -2.16
C ASP A 95 -3.79 12.51 -3.60
N ARG A 96 -2.64 11.95 -4.01
CA ARG A 96 -2.47 11.32 -5.33
C ARG A 96 -3.36 10.08 -5.48
N TYR A 97 -3.49 9.26 -4.42
CA TYR A 97 -4.37 8.10 -4.41
C TYR A 97 -5.83 8.48 -4.66
N LEU A 98 -6.33 9.49 -3.93
CA LEU A 98 -7.69 10.00 -4.10
C LEU A 98 -7.91 10.54 -5.51
N LYS A 99 -6.93 11.26 -6.06
CA LYS A 99 -6.99 11.75 -7.45
C LYS A 99 -7.15 10.60 -8.45
N VAL A 100 -6.39 9.53 -8.31
CA VAL A 100 -6.50 8.34 -9.17
C VAL A 100 -7.87 7.66 -9.01
N ALA A 101 -8.39 7.57 -7.77
CA ALA A 101 -9.72 7.03 -7.51
C ALA A 101 -10.82 7.84 -8.20
N CYS A 102 -10.78 9.17 -8.14
CA CYS A 102 -11.72 10.02 -8.86
C CYS A 102 -11.63 9.85 -10.38
N LEU A 103 -10.41 9.81 -10.94
CA LEU A 103 -10.22 9.59 -12.37
C LEU A 103 -10.74 8.22 -12.84
N LEU A 104 -10.61 7.19 -12.00
CA LEU A 104 -11.17 5.87 -12.29
C LEU A 104 -12.69 5.94 -12.35
N GLU A 105 -13.32 6.61 -11.40
CA GLU A 105 -14.76 6.82 -11.37
C GLU A 105 -15.23 7.57 -12.62
N ASP A 106 -14.63 8.73 -12.92
CA ASP A 106 -14.97 9.56 -14.08
C ASP A 106 -14.82 8.79 -15.39
N TRP A 107 -13.69 8.10 -15.57
CA TRP A 107 -13.46 7.25 -16.73
C TRP A 107 -14.47 6.11 -16.81
N SER A 108 -14.80 5.44 -15.70
CA SER A 108 -15.76 4.33 -15.70
C SER A 108 -17.15 4.78 -16.18
N GLN A 109 -17.59 5.96 -15.75
CA GLN A 109 -18.87 6.54 -16.18
C GLN A 109 -18.86 6.92 -17.66
N LEU A 110 -17.77 7.51 -18.15
CA LEU A 110 -17.61 7.84 -19.58
C LEU A 110 -17.53 6.57 -20.44
N HIS A 111 -16.79 5.56 -19.99
CA HIS A 111 -16.67 4.27 -20.67
C HIS A 111 -18.02 3.56 -20.78
N ALA A 112 -18.84 3.62 -19.73
CA ALA A 112 -20.22 3.11 -19.76
C ALA A 112 -21.11 3.84 -20.77
N LYS A 113 -20.94 5.16 -20.94
CA LYS A 113 -21.70 5.98 -21.91
C LYS A 113 -21.21 5.82 -23.35
N ALA A 114 -19.91 5.61 -23.55
CA ALA A 114 -19.29 5.35 -24.86
C ALA A 114 -19.54 3.92 -25.37
N SER A 115 -20.15 3.09 -24.53
CA SER A 115 -20.39 1.68 -24.72
C SER A 115 -21.84 1.43 -25.17
N PRO A 116 -22.09 0.68 -26.25
CA PRO A 116 -23.46 0.37 -26.66
C PRO A 116 -24.16 -0.46 -25.58
N ARG A 117 -25.43 -0.14 -25.31
CA ARG A 117 -26.25 -0.83 -24.31
C ARG A 117 -26.42 -2.29 -24.71
N GLN A 118 -26.07 -3.18 -23.80
CA GLN A 118 -26.36 -4.62 -23.91
C GLN A 118 -27.62 -4.89 -23.12
N LEU A 119 -28.62 -5.50 -23.76
CA LEU A 119 -29.80 -6.04 -23.10
C LEU A 119 -29.69 -7.56 -23.10
N ASP A 120 -29.94 -8.18 -21.95
CA ASP A 120 -30.11 -9.61 -21.88
C ASP A 120 -31.57 -9.94 -22.22
N LEU A 121 -31.78 -10.51 -23.41
CA LEU A 121 -33.09 -10.99 -23.86
C LEU A 121 -33.03 -12.51 -23.90
N ASN A 122 -33.71 -13.17 -22.94
CA ASN A 122 -33.81 -14.63 -22.85
C ASN A 122 -32.46 -15.37 -22.92
N GLY A 123 -31.42 -14.88 -22.22
CA GLY A 123 -30.11 -15.52 -22.17
C GLY A 123 -29.21 -15.26 -23.39
N GLN A 124 -29.62 -14.35 -24.29
CA GLN A 124 -28.77 -13.82 -25.34
C GLN A 124 -28.53 -12.32 -25.13
N THR A 125 -27.26 -11.95 -25.01
CA THR A 125 -26.83 -10.56 -24.91
C THR A 125 -26.97 -9.86 -26.26
N VAL A 126 -28.04 -9.09 -26.44
CA VAL A 126 -28.28 -8.30 -27.66
C VAL A 126 -27.70 -6.91 -27.48
N THR A 127 -26.82 -6.49 -28.40
CA THR A 127 -26.26 -5.13 -28.41
C THR A 127 -27.21 -4.20 -29.18
N LEU A 128 -27.77 -3.21 -28.49
CA LEU A 128 -28.68 -2.24 -29.09
C LEU A 128 -27.88 -1.15 -29.79
N ILE A 129 -27.73 -1.28 -31.11
CA ILE A 129 -27.13 -0.24 -31.96
C ILE A 129 -28.27 0.66 -32.43
N GLN A 130 -28.36 1.87 -31.87
CA GLN A 130 -29.29 2.90 -32.33
C GLN A 130 -28.57 3.81 -33.34
N SER A 131 -29.21 4.09 -34.48
CA SER A 131 -28.77 5.12 -35.42
C SER A 131 -29.60 6.38 -35.23
N PRO A 132 -29.00 7.56 -35.00
CA PRO A 132 -27.55 7.84 -34.98
C PRO A 132 -26.86 7.32 -33.70
N ASP A 133 -25.57 6.92 -33.85
CA ASP A 133 -24.74 6.34 -32.78
C ASP A 133 -24.46 7.38 -31.68
N SER A 134 -25.38 7.48 -30.72
CA SER A 134 -25.28 8.38 -29.56
C SER A 134 -24.01 8.16 -28.72
N THR A 135 -23.29 7.05 -28.93
CA THR A 135 -22.06 6.73 -28.20
C THR A 135 -20.79 7.35 -28.80
N ALA A 136 -20.83 7.76 -30.09
CA ALA A 136 -19.66 8.29 -30.79
C ALA A 136 -19.09 9.56 -30.13
N ALA A 137 -19.97 10.41 -29.57
CA ALA A 137 -19.58 11.64 -28.88
C ALA A 137 -18.75 11.39 -27.59
N PHE A 138 -18.85 10.19 -27.01
CA PHE A 138 -18.20 9.85 -25.73
C PHE A 138 -16.93 9.01 -25.89
N LYS A 139 -16.64 8.49 -27.09
CA LYS A 139 -15.46 7.63 -27.34
C LYS A 139 -14.14 8.39 -27.14
N GLU A 140 -14.01 9.59 -27.71
CA GLU A 140 -12.81 10.42 -27.54
C GLU A 140 -12.63 10.93 -26.09
N PRO A 141 -13.66 11.47 -25.42
CA PRO A 141 -13.57 11.82 -23.99
C PRO A 141 -13.20 10.63 -23.10
N ALA A 142 -13.76 9.45 -23.34
CA ALA A 142 -13.44 8.25 -22.55
C ALA A 142 -11.98 7.83 -22.75
N ARG A 143 -11.45 7.93 -23.97
CA ARG A 143 -10.05 7.65 -24.27
C ARG A 143 -9.11 8.64 -23.56
N ALA A 144 -9.39 9.94 -23.64
CA ALA A 144 -8.60 10.96 -22.97
C ALA A 144 -8.60 10.77 -21.44
N ALA A 145 -9.76 10.46 -20.85
CA ALA A 145 -9.89 10.16 -19.44
C ALA A 145 -9.06 8.92 -19.04
N TYR A 146 -9.06 7.87 -19.87
CA TYR A 146 -8.24 6.68 -19.65
C TYR A 146 -6.73 7.00 -19.67
N GLU A 147 -6.27 7.79 -20.63
CA GLU A 147 -4.86 8.18 -20.73
C GLU A 147 -4.43 9.02 -19.50
N SER A 148 -5.30 9.90 -19.01
CA SER A 148 -5.09 10.65 -17.78
C SER A 148 -5.02 9.74 -16.55
N LEU A 149 -5.95 8.80 -16.41
CA LEU A 149 -5.98 7.79 -15.34
C LEU A 149 -4.67 6.99 -15.29
N ILE A 150 -4.22 6.45 -16.43
CA ILE A 150 -2.98 5.65 -16.48
C ILE A 150 -1.75 6.49 -16.16
N THR A 151 -1.72 7.74 -16.60
CA THR A 151 -0.61 8.66 -16.32
C THR A 151 -0.52 8.97 -14.83
N GLU A 152 -1.65 9.28 -14.18
CA GLU A 152 -1.70 9.55 -12.75
C GLU A 152 -1.44 8.30 -11.92
N LEU A 153 -1.94 7.13 -12.33
CA LEU A 153 -1.63 5.85 -11.68
C LEU A 153 -0.12 5.56 -11.70
N ARG A 154 0.55 5.79 -12.83
CA ARG A 154 2.02 5.69 -12.93
C ARG A 154 2.72 6.69 -12.02
N SER A 155 2.19 7.91 -11.92
CA SER A 155 2.73 8.93 -11.00
C SER A 155 2.59 8.52 -9.53
N LEU A 156 1.45 7.95 -9.14
CA LEU A 156 1.21 7.41 -7.82
C LEU A 156 2.20 6.28 -7.49
N THR A 157 2.37 5.30 -8.39
CA THR A 157 3.33 4.20 -8.20
C THR A 157 4.76 4.71 -8.07
N LYS A 158 5.13 5.77 -8.80
CA LYS A 158 6.43 6.43 -8.68
C LYS A 158 6.59 7.05 -7.29
N ALA A 159 5.61 7.83 -6.83
CA ALA A 159 5.64 8.46 -5.50
C ALA A 159 5.70 7.42 -4.36
N MET A 160 4.94 6.32 -4.47
CA MET A 160 5.00 5.20 -3.53
C MET A 160 6.40 4.56 -3.47
N ARG A 161 7.03 4.36 -4.63
CA ARG A 161 8.41 3.84 -4.70
C ARG A 161 9.41 4.79 -4.07
N GLU A 162 9.31 6.09 -4.38
CA GLU A 162 10.20 7.11 -3.82
C GLU A 162 10.05 7.22 -2.30
N GLY A 163 8.82 7.15 -1.78
CA GLY A 163 8.58 7.11 -0.33
C GLY A 163 9.22 5.90 0.35
N LEU A 164 9.15 4.71 -0.27
CA LEU A 164 9.81 3.51 0.26
C LEU A 164 11.34 3.62 0.28
N ILE A 165 11.93 4.33 -0.68
CA ILE A 165 13.39 4.54 -0.77
C ILE A 165 13.85 5.64 0.19
N ALA A 166 13.10 6.73 0.30
CA ALA A 166 13.44 7.85 1.20
C ALA A 166 13.42 7.45 2.68
N ASP A 167 12.56 6.48 3.02
CA ASP A 167 12.53 5.94 4.37
C ASP A 167 13.68 4.94 4.64
N ALA A 168 14.38 4.37 3.64
CA ALA A 168 15.45 3.36 3.76
C ALA A 168 16.81 3.91 4.17
#